data_AF-A0A7J6A6M4-F1
#
_entry.id   AF-A0A7J6A6M4-F1
#
_cell.length_a   1.000
_cell.length_b   1.000
_cell.length_c   1.000
_cell.angle_alpha   90.00
_cell.angle_beta   90.00
_cell.angle_gamma   90.00
#
_symmetry.space_group_name_H-M   'P 1'
#
loop_
_entity.id
_entity.type
_entity.pdbx_description
1 polymer ?
#
loop_
_entity_poly.entity_id
_entity_poly.type
_entity_poly.pdbx_seq_one_letter_code
_entity_poly.pdbx_strand_id
1 'polypeptide(L)'
;MTGDRSRAGGRVQGRSYKDAAVTNLPADFNKTPPPNPRLQTLNKSLRELLAQRPDGVSLNEARRACPLLSDPELLKDYPSVRHLLLSMPTVVFLEGFGVQTRLFPPPNK
;
A
#
# COMPACT_ATOMS: atom_id res chain seq x y z
N MET A 1 -11.48 71.28 -23.83
CA MET A 1 -10.12 70.73 -23.97
C MET A 1 -10.17 69.26 -23.56
N THR A 2 -9.59 68.43 -24.42
CA THR A 2 -9.52 66.96 -24.44
C THR A 2 -8.60 66.39 -23.35
N GLY A 3 -8.81 65.13 -22.93
CA GLY A 3 -7.88 64.32 -22.14
C GLY A 3 -8.60 63.16 -21.43
N ASP A 4 -8.93 62.03 -22.09
CA ASP A 4 -8.11 60.84 -22.44
C ASP A 4 -7.97 59.78 -21.31
N ARG A 5 -8.59 58.62 -21.60
CA ARG A 5 -8.42 57.21 -21.19
C ARG A 5 -7.64 56.87 -19.90
N SER A 6 -8.22 55.94 -19.12
CA SER A 6 -7.62 54.60 -18.96
C SER A 6 -8.58 53.55 -18.39
N ARG A 7 -8.56 52.40 -19.06
CA ARG A 7 -9.33 51.18 -18.86
C ARG A 7 -8.47 50.23 -18.02
N ALA A 8 -9.02 49.65 -16.96
CA ALA A 8 -8.43 48.46 -16.35
C ALA A 8 -9.55 47.55 -15.82
N GLY A 9 -9.96 46.61 -16.69
CA GLY A 9 -10.73 45.46 -16.27
C GLY A 9 -9.83 44.54 -15.44
N GLY A 10 -10.09 44.47 -14.14
CA GLY A 10 -9.54 43.43 -13.27
C GLY A 10 -10.36 42.16 -13.43
N ARG A 11 -9.89 41.25 -14.30
CA ARG A 11 -10.34 39.86 -14.33
C ARG A 11 -10.15 39.26 -12.93
N VAL A 12 -11.25 38.87 -12.28
CA VAL A 12 -11.19 38.02 -11.08
C VAL A 12 -10.64 36.68 -11.55
N GLN A 13 -9.34 36.49 -11.32
CA GLN A 13 -8.61 35.27 -11.65
C GLN A 13 -9.16 34.17 -10.73
N GLY A 14 -9.99 33.28 -11.29
CA GLY A 14 -10.58 32.17 -10.58
C GLY A 14 -9.50 31.35 -9.89
N ARG A 15 -9.50 31.36 -8.55
CA ARG A 15 -8.68 30.44 -7.76
C ARG A 15 -9.13 29.03 -8.13
N SER A 16 -8.23 28.26 -8.73
CA SER A 16 -8.47 26.87 -9.10
C SER A 16 -8.79 26.08 -7.84
N TYR A 17 -9.88 25.31 -7.84
CA TYR A 17 -10.28 24.45 -6.72
C TYR A 17 -9.18 23.45 -6.29
N LYS A 18 -8.21 23.19 -7.18
CA LYS A 18 -7.04 22.35 -6.90
C LYS A 18 -6.11 22.95 -5.84
N ASP A 19 -5.96 24.27 -5.80
CA ASP A 19 -5.07 24.93 -4.84
C ASP A 19 -5.67 24.94 -3.42
N ALA A 20 -6.99 25.09 -3.31
CA ALA A 20 -7.69 25.08 -2.02
C ALA A 20 -7.70 23.70 -1.34
N ALA A 21 -7.68 22.62 -2.12
CA ALA A 21 -7.63 21.26 -1.61
C ALA A 21 -6.28 20.90 -0.98
N VAL A 22 -5.17 21.46 -1.50
CA VAL A 22 -3.82 21.23 -0.97
C VAL A 22 -3.56 22.05 0.30
N THR A 23 -4.15 23.24 0.39
CA THR A 23 -3.92 24.18 1.51
C THR A 23 -4.52 23.68 2.84
N ASN A 24 -5.51 22.78 2.79
CA ASN A 24 -6.20 22.25 3.98
C ASN A 24 -5.80 20.80 4.32
N LEU A 25 -4.74 20.26 3.71
CA LEU A 25 -4.23 18.96 4.13
C LEU A 25 -3.58 19.11 5.51
N PRO A 26 -3.95 18.28 6.51
CA PRO A 26 -3.27 18.29 7.80
C PRO A 26 -1.77 18.07 7.58
N ALA A 27 -0.93 18.71 8.39
CA ALA A 27 0.53 18.65 8.26
C ALA A 27 1.09 17.20 8.30
N ASP A 28 0.31 16.28 8.82
CA ASP A 28 0.61 14.87 8.94
C ASP A 28 0.19 14.03 7.71
N PHE A 29 -0.42 14.61 6.68
CA PHE A 29 -0.88 13.88 5.50
C PHE A 29 0.26 13.21 4.71
N ASN A 30 1.47 13.79 4.78
CA ASN A 30 2.68 13.22 4.20
C ASN A 30 3.46 12.32 5.18
N LYS A 31 2.99 12.12 6.42
CA LYS A 31 3.66 11.20 7.34
C LYS A 31 3.37 9.78 6.90
N THR A 32 4.41 9.11 6.41
CA THR A 32 4.43 7.66 6.28
C THR A 32 3.95 7.08 7.61
N PRO A 33 2.89 6.26 7.62
CA PRO A 33 2.40 5.67 8.86
C PRO A 33 3.55 4.93 9.56
N PRO A 34 3.59 4.94 10.90
CA PRO A 34 4.66 4.29 11.63
C PRO A 34 4.78 2.82 11.20
N PRO A 35 6.00 2.31 11.01
CA PRO A 35 6.19 0.93 10.56
C PRO A 35 5.51 -0.02 11.55
N ASN A 36 4.56 -0.83 11.06
CA ASN A 36 3.88 -1.81 11.90
C ASN A 36 4.87 -2.94 12.24
N PRO A 37 5.31 -3.09 13.50
CA PRO A 37 6.34 -4.05 13.87
C PRO A 37 5.90 -5.49 13.61
N ARG A 38 4.59 -5.78 13.72
CA ARG A 38 4.05 -7.11 13.42
C ARG A 38 4.17 -7.44 11.93
N LEU A 39 3.95 -6.45 11.07
CA LEU A 39 4.06 -6.61 9.62
C LEU A 39 5.52 -6.79 9.19
N GLN A 40 6.46 -6.11 9.85
CA GLN A 40 7.89 -6.35 9.65
C GLN A 40 8.30 -7.77 10.05
N THR A 41 7.85 -8.25 11.21
CA THR A 41 8.09 -9.62 11.66
C THR A 41 7.49 -10.64 10.68
N LEU A 42 6.25 -10.41 10.22
CA LEU A 42 5.61 -11.25 9.22
C LEU A 42 6.41 -11.31 7.91
N ASN A 43 6.84 -10.15 7.39
CA ASN A 43 7.64 -10.08 6.17
C ASN A 43 8.95 -10.86 6.30
N LYS A 44 9.62 -10.76 7.45
CA LYS A 44 10.84 -11.51 7.73
C LYS A 44 10.56 -13.02 7.75
N SER A 45 9.56 -13.47 8.50
CA SER A 45 9.20 -14.89 8.58
C SER A 45 8.79 -15.48 7.23
N LEU A 46 8.06 -14.73 6.40
CA LEU A 46 7.69 -15.16 5.05
C LEU A 46 8.91 -15.30 4.14
N ARG A 47 9.85 -14.36 4.20
CA ARG A 47 11.11 -14.45 3.43
C ARG A 47 11.93 -15.66 3.85
N GLU A 48 12.07 -15.89 5.15
CA GLU A 48 12.82 -17.04 5.69
C GLU A 48 12.17 -18.37 5.29
N LEU A 49 10.83 -18.45 5.30
CA LEU A 49 10.08 -19.63 4.87
C LEU A 49 10.26 -19.89 3.37
N LEU A 50 10.09 -18.86 2.54
CA LEU A 50 10.17 -18.96 1.08
C LEU A 50 11.61 -19.18 0.59
N ALA A 51 12.61 -18.68 1.31
CA ALA A 51 14.02 -18.98 1.04
C ALA A 51 14.34 -20.48 1.16
N GLN A 52 13.64 -21.20 2.04
CA GLN A 52 13.79 -22.65 2.21
C GLN A 52 12.92 -23.46 1.23
N ARG A 53 11.98 -22.81 0.51
CA ARG A 53 10.95 -23.45 -0.32
C ARG A 53 10.82 -22.71 -1.66
N PRO A 54 11.82 -22.84 -2.56
CA PRO A 54 11.82 -22.13 -3.84
C PRO A 54 10.65 -22.55 -4.76
N ASP A 55 10.17 -23.79 -4.64
CA ASP A 55 9.03 -24.33 -5.41
C ASP A 55 7.66 -23.79 -4.94
N GLY A 56 7.68 -22.87 -3.98
CA GLY A 56 6.52 -22.28 -3.36
C GLY A 56 5.91 -23.14 -2.26
N VAL A 57 4.99 -22.53 -1.52
CA VAL A 57 4.23 -23.15 -0.43
C VAL A 57 2.76 -22.83 -0.59
N SER A 58 1.89 -23.76 -0.18
CA SER A 58 0.46 -23.48 -0.15
C SER A 58 0.14 -22.44 0.94
N LEU A 59 -0.97 -21.71 0.77
CA LEU A 59 -1.44 -20.77 1.80
C LEU A 59 -1.66 -21.44 3.17
N ASN A 60 -2.08 -22.71 3.18
CA ASN A 60 -2.29 -23.45 4.43
C ASN A 60 -0.96 -23.74 5.14
N GLU A 61 0.08 -24.16 4.41
CA GLU A 61 1.42 -24.37 4.96
C GLU A 61 2.02 -23.07 5.47
N ALA A 62 1.86 -21.98 4.72
CA ALA A 62 2.30 -20.66 5.14
C ALA A 62 1.63 -20.24 6.46
N ARG A 63 0.32 -20.48 6.64
CA ARG A 63 -0.38 -20.19 7.90
C ARG A 63 0.11 -21.02 9.08
N ARG A 64 0.52 -22.27 8.84
CA ARG A 64 1.10 -23.14 9.88
C ARG A 64 2.51 -22.69 10.28
N ALA A 65 3.34 -22.31 9.31
CA ALA A 65 4.70 -21.85 9.55
C ALA A 65 4.77 -20.40 10.08
N CYS A 66 3.80 -19.56 9.70
CA CYS A 66 3.72 -18.16 10.09
C CYS A 66 2.34 -17.86 10.71
N PRO A 67 2.14 -18.12 12.02
CA PRO A 67 0.87 -17.87 12.69
C PRO A 67 0.38 -16.41 12.60
N LEU A 68 1.31 -15.46 12.46
CA LEU A 68 1.01 -14.03 12.24
C LEU A 68 0.13 -13.77 11.01
N LEU A 69 0.09 -14.67 10.01
CA LEU A 69 -0.83 -14.56 8.88
C LEU A 69 -2.31 -14.63 9.28
N SER A 70 -2.61 -15.21 10.44
CA SER A 70 -3.97 -15.30 10.97
C SER A 70 -4.21 -14.36 12.15
N ASP A 71 -3.28 -13.45 12.44
CA ASP A 71 -3.41 -12.48 13.53
C ASP A 71 -4.51 -11.45 13.18
N PRO A 72 -5.60 -11.37 13.96
CA PRO A 72 -6.69 -10.44 13.70
C PRO A 72 -6.23 -8.97 13.63
N GLU A 73 -5.23 -8.59 14.43
CA GLU A 73 -4.70 -7.23 14.45
C GLU A 73 -3.95 -6.86 13.18
N LEU A 74 -3.32 -7.85 12.52
CA LEU A 74 -2.70 -7.66 11.21
C LEU A 74 -3.72 -7.64 10.08
N LEU A 75 -4.82 -8.37 10.25
CA LEU A 75 -5.90 -8.48 9.26
C LEU A 75 -6.96 -7.39 9.38
N LYS A 76 -6.94 -6.54 10.42
CA LYS A 76 -7.96 -5.50 10.63
C LYS A 76 -8.14 -4.56 9.42
N ASP A 77 -7.05 -4.33 8.68
CA ASP A 77 -7.02 -3.45 7.51
C ASP A 77 -7.15 -4.23 6.18
N TYR A 78 -7.33 -5.56 6.24
CA TYR A 78 -7.33 -6.45 5.07
C TYR A 78 -8.54 -7.40 5.08
N PRO A 79 -9.31 -7.49 3.98
CA PRO A 79 -10.48 -8.37 3.92
C PRO A 79 -10.16 -9.87 4.10
N SER A 80 -8.92 -10.29 3.80
CA SER A 80 -8.46 -11.66 4.01
C SER A 80 -6.94 -11.75 3.99
N VAL A 81 -6.40 -12.89 4.43
CA VAL A 81 -4.95 -13.20 4.35
C VAL A 81 -4.43 -13.05 2.93
N ARG A 82 -5.22 -13.42 1.92
CA ARG A 82 -4.84 -13.26 0.51
C ARG A 82 -4.65 -11.78 0.15
N HIS A 83 -5.52 -10.88 0.63
CA HIS A 83 -5.37 -9.45 0.38
C HIS A 83 -4.17 -8.85 1.09
N LEU A 84 -3.88 -9.30 2.31
CA LEU A 84 -2.65 -8.94 3.01
C LEU A 84 -1.42 -9.36 2.22
N LEU A 85 -1.36 -10.62 1.74
CA LEU A 85 -0.23 -11.11 0.96
C LEU A 85 -0.09 -10.39 -0.40
N LEU A 86 -1.21 -10.01 -1.04
CA LEU A 86 -1.20 -9.22 -2.27
C LEU A 86 -0.63 -7.80 -2.07
N SER A 87 -0.68 -7.23 -0.86
CA SER A 87 -0.13 -5.90 -0.58
C SER A 87 1.39 -5.89 -0.40
N MET A 88 2.04 -7.07 -0.38
CA MET A 88 3.49 -7.23 -0.14
C MET A 88 4.22 -7.97 -1.29
N PRO A 89 4.17 -7.47 -2.54
CA PRO A 89 4.78 -8.12 -3.71
C PRO A 89 6.32 -8.19 -3.65
N THR A 90 6.96 -7.42 -2.77
CA THR A 90 8.41 -7.46 -2.53
C THR A 90 8.83 -8.56 -1.55
N VAL A 91 7.86 -9.31 -1.01
CA VAL A 91 8.06 -10.36 -0.01
C VAL A 91 7.57 -11.69 -0.57
N VAL A 92 6.41 -11.69 -1.22
CA VAL A 92 5.80 -12.90 -1.77
C VAL A 92 5.23 -12.63 -3.15
N PHE A 93 5.26 -13.64 -4.01
CA PHE A 93 4.46 -13.70 -5.21
C PHE A 93 3.32 -14.71 -5.01
N LEU A 94 2.12 -14.39 -5.48
CA LEU A 94 0.95 -15.26 -5.32
C LEU A 94 0.51 -15.79 -6.67
N GLU A 95 0.32 -17.09 -6.74
CA GLU A 95 -0.24 -17.77 -7.92
C GLU A 95 -1.49 -18.56 -7.52
N GLY A 96 -2.55 -18.40 -8.32
CA GLY A 96 -3.79 -19.14 -8.14
C GLY A 96 -3.78 -20.42 -8.96
N PHE A 97 -3.95 -21.56 -8.30
CA PHE A 97 -4.13 -22.87 -8.95
C PHE A 97 -5.54 -23.39 -8.61
N GLY A 98 -6.52 -23.06 -9.46
CA GLY A 98 -7.92 -23.36 -9.20
C GLY A 98 -8.41 -22.64 -7.93
N VAL A 99 -8.83 -23.40 -6.92
CA VAL A 99 -9.26 -22.88 -5.60
C VAL A 99 -8.10 -22.67 -4.62
N GLN A 100 -6.89 -23.12 -4.97
CA GLN A 100 -5.73 -23.02 -4.10
C GLN A 100 -4.89 -21.79 -4.43
N THR A 101 -4.24 -21.22 -3.42
CA THR A 101 -3.25 -20.16 -3.60
C THR A 101 -1.90 -20.68 -3.14
N ARG A 102 -0.89 -20.56 -4.00
CA ARG A 102 0.52 -20.79 -3.68
C ARG A 102 1.25 -19.47 -3.52
N LEU A 103 2.17 -19.44 -2.57
CA LEU A 103 3.10 -18.36 -2.29
C LEU A 103 4.46 -18.78 -2.82
N PHE A 104 5.10 -17.91 -3.58
CA PHE A 104 6.44 -18.09 -4.12
C PHE A 104 7.36 -16.97 -3.61
N PRO A 105 8.68 -17.20 -3.61
CA PRO A 105 9.64 -16.11 -3.50
C PRO A 105 9.35 -15.00 -4.52
N PRO A 106 9.67 -13.73 -4.22
CA PRO A 106 9.49 -12.67 -5.19
C PRO A 106 10.38 -12.95 -6.42
N PRO A 107 9.89 -12.73 -7.65
CA PRO A 107 10.71 -12.90 -8.84
C PRO A 107 11.89 -11.93 -8.73
N ASN A 108 13.12 -12.46 -8.81
CA ASN A 108 14.32 -11.63 -8.89
C ASN A 108 14.13 -10.64 -10.04
N LYS A 109 14.07 -9.35 -9.73
CA LYS A 109 14.15 -8.28 -10.72
C LYS A 109 15.60 -8.01 -11.06
#